data_AF-A0A0F0CMI9-F1
#
_entry.id   AF-A0A0F0CMI9-F1
#
_cell.length_a   1.000
_cell.length_b   1.000
_cell.length_c   1.000
_cell.angle_alpha   90.00
_cell.angle_beta   90.00
_cell.angle_gamma   90.00
#
_symmetry.space_group_name_H-M   'P 1'
#
loop_
_entity.id
_entity.type
_entity.pdbx_description
1 polymer ?
#
loop_
_entity_poly.entity_id
_entity_poly.type
_entity_poly.pdbx_seq_one_letter_code
_entity_poly.pdbx_strand_id
1 'polypeptide(L)' 'PCLPIRLLVGLHYIKHAYNESDESLVAEFLENPYWQYFCGYEYFQHELSLDAI' A
#
# COMPACT_ATOMS: atom_id res chain seq x y z
N PRO A 1 -2.41 15.48 -6.85
CA PRO A 1 -3.57 15.11 -6.01
C PRO A 1 -3.07 14.69 -4.62
N CYS A 2 -3.82 14.94 -3.54
CA CYS A 2 -3.39 14.55 -2.19
C CYS A 2 -3.84 13.12 -1.90
N LEU A 3 -2.90 12.25 -1.51
CA LEU A 3 -3.21 10.88 -1.15
C LEU A 3 -3.86 10.80 0.24
N PRO A 4 -4.70 9.77 0.49
CA PRO A 4 -5.24 9.55 1.81
C PRO A 4 -4.12 9.35 2.84
N ILE A 5 -4.18 10.06 3.97
CA ILE A 5 -3.17 9.96 5.04
C ILE A 5 -3.00 8.52 5.53
N ARG A 6 -4.11 7.77 5.63
CA ARG A 6 -4.09 6.36 6.05
C ARG A 6 -3.30 5.47 5.09
N LEU A 7 -3.37 5.73 3.78
CA LEU A 7 -2.59 5.00 2.77
C LEU A 7 -1.09 5.27 2.96
N LEU A 8 -0.72 6.56 3.04
CA LEU A 8 0.67 6.97 3.22
C LEU A 8 1.29 6.38 4.49
N VAL A 9 0.62 6.54 5.63
CA VAL A 9 1.11 6.02 6.92
C VAL A 9 1.13 4.49 6.92
N GLY A 10 0.12 3.85 6.32
CA GLY A 10 0.03 2.39 6.24
C GLY A 10 1.16 1.78 5.43
N LEU A 11 1.43 2.31 4.23
CA LEU A 11 2.55 1.87 3.39
C LEU A 11 3.90 2.13 4.07
N HIS A 12 4.08 3.28 4.72
CA HIS A 12 5.33 3.56 5.44
C HIS A 12 5.57 2.59 6.59
N TYR A 13 4.51 2.23 7.31
CA TYR A 13 4.58 1.24 8.40
C TYR A 13 4.94 -0.14 7.86
N ILE A 14 4.24 -0.64 6.83
CA ILE A 14 4.48 -1.96 6.25
C ILE A 14 5.91 -2.05 5.71
N LYS A 15 6.36 -1.04 4.96
CA LYS A 15 7.72 -0.96 4.43
C LYS A 15 8.77 -1.12 5.53
N HIS A 16 8.60 -0.44 6.66
CA HIS A 16 9.53 -0.55 7.80
C HIS A 16 9.38 -1.86 8.57
N ALA A 17 8.16 -2.40 8.71
CA ALA A 17 7.91 -3.63 9.45
C ALA A 17 8.50 -4.87 8.76
N TYR A 18 8.46 -4.90 7.43
CA TYR A 18 8.94 -6.02 6.62
C TYR A 18 10.30 -5.74 5.95
N ASN A 19 10.84 -4.52 6.09
CA ASN A 19 12.10 -4.09 5.47
C ASN A 19 12.10 -4.25 3.93
N GLU A 20 10.95 -3.95 3.32
CA GLU A 20 10.72 -4.05 1.88
C GLU A 20 11.22 -2.82 1.12
N SER A 21 11.57 -3.00 -0.16
CA SER A 21 11.79 -1.88 -1.09
C SER A 21 10.45 -1.31 -1.58
N ASP A 22 10.45 -0.13 -2.19
CA ASP A 22 9.22 0.46 -2.73
C ASP A 22 8.62 -0.42 -3.84
N GLU A 23 9.45 -1.04 -4.68
CA GLU A 23 9.01 -1.91 -5.77
C GLU A 23 8.43 -3.23 -5.25
N SER A 24 9.08 -3.84 -4.25
CA SER A 24 8.62 -5.09 -3.63
C SER A 24 7.34 -4.88 -2.82
N LEU A 25 7.27 -3.77 -2.06
CA LEU A 25 6.08 -3.37 -1.31
C LEU A 25 4.86 -3.27 -2.21
N VAL A 26 4.99 -2.67 -3.40
CA VAL A 26 3.87 -2.50 -4.33
C VAL A 26 3.39 -3.85 -4.86
N ALA A 27 4.30 -4.75 -5.22
CA ALA A 27 3.95 -6.08 -5.68
C ALA A 27 3.20 -6.87 -4.59
N GLU A 28 3.76 -6.93 -3.38
CA GLU A 28 3.14 -7.63 -2.25
C GLU A 28 1.82 -6.98 -1.80
N PHE A 29 1.72 -5.65 -1.87
CA PHE A 29 0.49 -4.94 -1.57
C PHE A 29 -0.64 -5.31 -2.52
N LEU A 30 -0.35 -5.48 -3.82
CA LEU A 30 -1.35 -5.91 -4.81
C LEU A 30 -1.77 -7.37 -4.63
N GLU A 31 -0.91 -8.21 -4.07
CA GLU A 31 -1.23 -9.63 -3.80
C GLU A 31 -1.86 -9.85 -2.41
N ASN A 32 -1.71 -8.90 -1.48
CA ASN A 32 -2.11 -9.06 -0.08
C ASN A 32 -3.35 -8.23 0.30
N PRO A 33 -4.56 -8.82 0.33
CA PRO A 33 -5.79 -8.10 0.67
C PRO A 33 -5.80 -7.54 2.10
N TYR A 34 -5.04 -8.13 3.04
CA TYR A 34 -4.97 -7.61 4.41
C TYR A 34 -4.25 -6.25 4.46
N TRP A 35 -3.21 -6.09 3.67
CA TRP A 35 -2.46 -4.84 3.59
C TRP A 35 -3.29 -3.73 2.93
N GLN A 36 -4.05 -4.09 1.90
CA GLN A 36 -4.98 -3.16 1.27
C GLN A 36 -6.05 -2.69 2.25
N TYR A 37 -6.65 -3.60 3.01
CA TYR A 37 -7.63 -3.25 4.04
C TYR A 37 -7.02 -2.35 5.12
N PHE A 38 -5.82 -2.66 5.60
CA PHE A 38 -5.09 -1.86 6.59
C PHE A 38 -4.83 -0.43 6.09
N CYS A 39 -4.38 -0.28 4.84
CA CYS A 39 -4.18 1.02 4.20
C CYS A 39 -5.48 1.74 3.85
N GLY A 40 -6.62 1.04 3.91
CA GLY A 40 -7.93 1.65 3.89
C GLY A 40 -8.80 1.35 2.69
N TYR A 41 -8.48 0.34 1.91
CA TYR A 41 -9.31 -0.11 0.81
C TYR A 41 -10.41 -1.04 1.33
N GLU A 42 -11.64 -0.83 0.85
CA GLU A 42 -12.77 -1.72 1.12
C GLU A 42 -12.86 -2.85 0.08
N TYR A 43 -12.34 -2.60 -1.13
CA TYR A 43 -12.34 -3.53 -2.24
C TYR A 43 -10.91 -3.84 -2.68
N PHE A 44 -10.69 -5.08 -3.11
CA PHE A 44 -9.40 -5.54 -3.58
C PHE A 44 -8.98 -4.81 -4.86
N GLN A 45 -7.81 -4.17 -4.79
CA GLN A 45 -7.16 -3.45 -5.88
C GLN A 45 -6.14 -4.37 -6.54
N HIS A 46 -6.17 -4.41 -7.88
CA HIS A 46 -5.22 -5.19 -8.67
C HIS A 46 -4.12 -4.31 -9.28
N GLU A 47 -4.26 -2.98 -9.19
CA GLU A 47 -3.31 -2.00 -9.69
C GLU A 47 -3.24 -0.82 -8.73
N LEU A 48 -2.03 -0.32 -8.50
CA LEU A 48 -1.78 0.91 -7.74
C LEU A 48 -1.63 2.05 -8.76
N SER A 49 -2.42 3.11 -8.63
CA SER A 49 -2.22 4.31 -9.45
C SER A 49 -0.84 4.89 -9.12
N LEU A 50 0.00 5.15 -10.14
CA LEU A 50 1.36 5.70 -9.95
C LEU A 50 1.38 7.04 -9.20
N ASP A 51 0.28 7.79 -9.23
CA ASP A 51 0.09 9.01 -8.44
C ASP A 51 -0.02 8.74 -6.92
N ALA A 52 -0.08 7.47 -6.51
CA ALA A 52 -0.27 7.02 -5.13
C ALA A 52 1.00 6.56 -4.40
N ILE A 53 2.14 6.51 -5.09
CA ILE A 53 3.43 6.08 -4.55
C ILE A 53 4.41 7.24 -4.60
#